data_AF-A0A933EEE6-F1
#
_entry.id   AF-A0A933EEE6-F1
#
_cell.length_a   1.000
_cell.length_b   1.000
_cell.length_c   1.000
_cell.angle_alpha   90.00
_cell.angle_beta   90.00
_cell.angle_gamma   90.00
#
_symmetry.space_group_name_H-M   'P 1'
#
loop_
_entity.id
_entity.type
_entity.pdbx_description
1 polymer ?
#
loop_
_entity_poly.entity_id
_entity_poly.type
_entity_poly.pdbx_seq_one_letter_code
_entity_poly.pdbx_strand_id
1 'polypeptide(L)'
;MPPFRSKPWLNCSVSLSSLSLFLFFSFSFFFPFASLASSHDQIKFQEIKPALQVPFPGVQLSSVFADQANLYVSYLPEYIAAGYSYLVGIAGILAAVMIMYGGTKWIFAGGDSSKITTARETIVHAVIGLVLALGSYLILFSINPDLVKFKALKLLFIPRELLIPETDEGDTLTTPPSGVTQPTWGYATFDCGNPPAPAGVVEASQVSAVPLLSRIVTPPGLRVHQNLIEPLKKINTTLETISQNEGVNYKLKITSGYRPFETQVAIWCGQEGSCASNYPAKDVRKSYCAVPGFSNHGLGIALDVKLLKDGREITSISSKTQCQLDPKAVAKLANIFYQSDGGWKRYEKEIWHFEYNPVTPSFRSQTTSLPPGC
;
A
#
# COMPACT_ATOMS: atom_id res chain seq x y z
N MET A 1 -42.53 -55.22 -67.94
CA MET A 1 -41.98 -53.86 -68.11
C MET A 1 -40.55 -53.81 -67.59
N PRO A 2 -39.66 -53.08 -68.25
CA PRO A 2 -38.26 -53.46 -68.43
C PRO A 2 -37.33 -52.59 -67.52
N PRO A 3 -35.99 -52.51 -67.70
CA PRO A 3 -35.03 -52.85 -66.65
C PRO A 3 -34.01 -51.71 -66.38
N PHE A 4 -32.91 -52.03 -65.66
CA PHE A 4 -31.62 -51.30 -65.64
C PHE A 4 -31.57 -49.87 -65.05
N ARG A 5 -30.79 -49.69 -63.97
CA ARG A 5 -29.41 -49.15 -64.10
C ARG A 5 -28.62 -49.23 -62.80
N SER A 6 -27.45 -49.86 -62.92
CA SER A 6 -26.33 -49.85 -61.99
C SER A 6 -25.44 -48.60 -62.16
N LYS A 7 -24.70 -48.29 -61.08
CA LYS A 7 -23.45 -47.49 -60.94
C LYS A 7 -23.60 -46.03 -60.46
N PRO A 8 -22.56 -45.43 -59.84
CA PRO A 8 -21.47 -45.99 -59.03
C PRO A 8 -21.21 -45.23 -57.71
N TRP A 9 -20.42 -45.86 -56.85
CA TRP A 9 -19.59 -45.31 -55.79
C TRP A 9 -19.09 -43.89 -56.10
N LEU A 10 -19.45 -42.91 -55.26
CA LEU A 10 -18.67 -41.68 -55.12
C LEU A 10 -17.77 -41.82 -53.89
N ASN A 11 -16.50 -42.08 -54.19
CA ASN A 11 -15.38 -41.78 -53.32
C ASN A 11 -15.43 -40.30 -52.94
N CYS A 12 -15.62 -40.01 -51.66
CA CYS A 12 -15.35 -38.68 -51.13
C CYS A 12 -13.83 -38.58 -50.91
N SER A 13 -13.10 -38.27 -51.97
CA SER A 13 -11.72 -37.80 -51.87
C SER A 13 -11.76 -36.39 -51.29
N VAL A 14 -11.55 -36.28 -49.99
CA VAL A 14 -11.28 -34.98 -49.35
C VAL A 14 -9.96 -34.48 -49.92
N SER A 15 -10.05 -33.47 -50.78
CA SER A 15 -8.90 -32.81 -51.40
C SER A 15 -8.05 -32.14 -50.33
N LEU A 16 -6.78 -32.54 -50.22
CA LEU A 16 -5.76 -31.96 -49.34
C LEU A 16 -5.45 -30.46 -49.60
N SER A 17 -6.16 -29.80 -50.53
CA SER A 17 -5.90 -28.41 -50.90
C SER A 17 -6.63 -27.35 -50.08
N SER A 18 -7.48 -27.73 -49.12
CA SER A 18 -8.24 -26.78 -48.28
C SER A 18 -7.72 -26.62 -46.85
N LEU A 19 -6.67 -27.34 -46.45
CA LEU A 19 -6.07 -27.25 -45.11
C LEU A 19 -4.84 -26.33 -45.01
N SER A 20 -4.40 -25.74 -46.13
CA SER A 20 -3.21 -24.86 -46.15
C SER A 20 -3.54 -23.38 -45.91
N LEU A 21 -4.80 -22.97 -46.07
CA LEU A 21 -5.19 -21.55 -45.94
C LEU A 21 -5.55 -21.12 -44.51
N PHE A 22 -5.71 -22.07 -43.58
CA PHE A 22 -5.96 -21.79 -42.15
C PHE A 22 -4.70 -21.84 -41.28
N LEU A 23 -3.55 -22.31 -41.81
CA LEU A 23 -2.27 -22.34 -41.10
C LEU A 23 -1.41 -21.08 -41.31
N PHE A 24 -1.83 -20.16 -42.20
CA PHE A 24 -1.12 -18.89 -42.43
C PHE A 24 -1.80 -17.66 -41.83
N PHE A 25 -3.00 -17.78 -41.24
CA PHE A 25 -3.71 -16.65 -40.61
C PHE A 25 -3.60 -16.62 -39.07
N SER A 26 -2.88 -17.57 -38.46
CA SER A 26 -2.68 -17.64 -37.01
C SER A 26 -1.32 -17.14 -36.53
N PHE A 27 -0.43 -16.65 -37.41
CA PHE A 27 0.96 -16.35 -37.05
C PHE A 27 1.43 -14.89 -37.22
N SER A 28 0.54 -13.91 -37.42
CA SER A 28 0.99 -12.51 -37.63
C SER A 28 0.23 -11.43 -36.86
N PHE A 29 -0.55 -11.80 -35.83
CA PHE A 29 -1.12 -10.84 -34.88
C PHE A 29 -0.64 -11.09 -33.44
N PHE A 30 0.61 -11.50 -33.28
CA PHE A 30 1.38 -11.16 -32.08
C PHE A 30 2.15 -9.88 -32.39
N PHE A 31 1.43 -8.75 -32.40
CA PHE A 31 2.09 -7.48 -32.12
C PHE A 31 2.78 -7.67 -30.76
N PRO A 32 4.10 -7.46 -30.63
CA PRO A 32 4.66 -7.28 -29.32
C PRO A 32 3.98 -6.01 -28.81
N PHE A 33 3.05 -6.17 -27.88
CA PHE A 33 2.68 -5.09 -27.00
C PHE A 33 3.97 -4.80 -26.26
N ALA A 34 4.79 -3.90 -26.81
CA ALA A 34 5.88 -3.27 -26.11
C ALA A 34 5.18 -2.61 -24.93
N SER A 35 5.12 -3.34 -23.83
CA SER A 35 4.73 -2.79 -22.55
C SER A 35 5.67 -1.60 -22.41
N LEU A 36 5.11 -0.39 -22.40
CA LEU A 36 5.80 0.73 -21.80
C LEU A 36 6.12 0.23 -20.40
N ALA A 37 7.36 -0.24 -20.21
CA ALA A 37 7.93 -0.37 -18.91
C ALA A 37 7.93 1.07 -18.40
N SER A 38 6.87 1.41 -17.66
CA SER A 38 6.84 2.62 -16.86
C SER A 38 8.09 2.53 -16.01
N SER A 39 9.07 3.37 -16.34
CA SER A 39 10.28 3.56 -15.56
C SER A 39 9.84 4.15 -14.22
N HIS A 40 9.33 3.29 -13.35
CA HIS A 40 9.27 3.58 -11.93
C HIS A 40 10.71 3.72 -11.52
N ASP A 41 11.05 4.93 -11.07
CA ASP A 41 12.35 5.28 -10.52
C ASP A 41 12.72 4.16 -9.52
N GLN A 42 13.66 3.31 -9.93
CA GLN A 42 13.98 2.10 -9.18
C GLN A 42 14.66 2.58 -7.91
N ILE A 43 14.02 2.34 -6.76
CA ILE A 43 14.61 2.56 -5.46
C ILE A 43 15.97 1.85 -5.46
N LYS A 44 17.06 2.63 -5.45
CA LYS A 44 18.42 2.10 -5.53
C LYS A 44 18.76 1.44 -4.20
N PHE A 45 18.34 0.19 -4.03
CA PHE A 45 18.75 -0.65 -2.92
C PHE A 45 20.15 -1.22 -3.22
N GLN A 46 21.06 -1.10 -2.26
CA GLN A 46 22.33 -1.82 -2.34
C GLN A 46 22.09 -3.28 -1.98
N GLU A 47 21.96 -4.12 -2.99
CA GLU A 47 21.79 -5.56 -2.81
C GLU A 47 23.03 -6.18 -2.16
N ILE A 48 22.86 -6.74 -0.96
CA ILE A 48 23.89 -7.56 -0.31
C ILE A 48 23.52 -9.03 -0.50
N LYS A 49 24.11 -9.67 -1.50
CA LYS A 49 23.96 -11.12 -1.70
C LYS A 49 24.73 -11.85 -0.60
N PRO A 50 24.08 -12.77 0.15
CA PRO A 50 24.76 -13.51 1.20
C PRO A 50 25.81 -14.45 0.60
N ALA A 51 26.99 -14.51 1.22
CA ALA A 51 27.97 -15.54 0.91
C ALA A 51 27.49 -16.88 1.51
N LEU A 52 27.28 -17.87 0.65
CA LEU A 52 26.84 -19.20 1.10
C LEU A 52 28.00 -19.91 1.80
N GLN A 53 27.83 -20.27 3.07
CA GLN A 53 28.83 -21.03 3.82
C GLN A 53 28.99 -22.45 3.28
N VAL A 54 27.90 -23.06 2.80
CA VAL A 54 27.91 -24.36 2.11
C VAL A 54 27.32 -24.16 0.71
N PRO A 55 28.16 -24.13 -0.34
CA PRO A 55 27.68 -23.96 -1.71
C PRO A 55 27.18 -25.29 -2.28
N PHE A 56 25.89 -25.36 -2.63
CA PHE A 56 25.38 -26.47 -3.44
C PHE A 56 25.66 -26.20 -4.93
N PRO A 57 26.01 -27.21 -5.73
CA PRO A 57 26.19 -27.04 -7.18
C PRO A 57 24.93 -26.50 -7.85
N GLY A 58 25.07 -25.48 -8.71
CA GLY A 58 23.97 -24.93 -9.51
C GLY A 58 23.09 -23.89 -8.82
N VAL A 59 23.39 -23.49 -7.57
CA VAL A 59 22.66 -22.40 -6.90
C VAL A 59 22.99 -21.06 -7.57
N GLN A 60 21.97 -20.36 -8.04
CA GLN A 60 22.07 -18.97 -8.47
C GLN A 60 21.05 -18.16 -7.67
N LEU A 61 21.55 -17.29 -6.80
CA LEU A 61 20.68 -16.41 -6.01
C LEU A 61 20.14 -15.29 -6.91
N SER A 62 18.81 -15.24 -7.06
CA SER A 62 18.16 -14.21 -7.88
C SER A 62 18.35 -12.83 -7.27
N SER A 63 18.30 -11.79 -8.12
CA SER A 63 18.36 -10.42 -7.63
C SER A 63 17.12 -10.09 -6.81
N VAL A 64 17.29 -9.32 -5.74
CA VAL A 64 16.17 -8.74 -5.00
C VAL A 64 15.33 -7.86 -5.92
N PHE A 65 14.01 -8.06 -5.89
CA PHE A 65 13.05 -7.23 -6.62
C PHE A 65 12.30 -6.33 -5.64
N ALA A 66 12.05 -5.08 -6.02
CA ALA A 66 11.27 -4.13 -5.25
C ALA A 66 10.06 -3.65 -6.06
N ASP A 67 8.89 -3.60 -5.42
CA ASP A 67 7.74 -2.82 -5.87
C ASP A 67 7.61 -1.54 -5.00
N GLN A 68 6.57 -0.73 -5.26
CA GLN A 68 6.34 0.55 -4.57
C GLN A 68 6.27 0.44 -3.03
N ALA A 69 5.99 -0.73 -2.46
CA ALA A 69 5.81 -0.92 -1.01
C ALA A 69 6.53 -2.15 -0.43
N ASN A 70 7.05 -3.03 -1.28
CA ASN A 70 7.53 -4.34 -0.87
C ASN A 70 8.84 -4.72 -1.54
N LEU A 71 9.71 -5.34 -0.76
CA LEU A 71 10.92 -6.00 -1.19
C LEU A 71 10.68 -7.51 -1.21
N TYR A 72 11.05 -8.17 -2.30
CA TYR A 72 10.95 -9.61 -2.49
C TYR A 72 12.34 -10.22 -2.48
N VAL A 73 12.62 -11.03 -1.46
CA VAL A 73 13.92 -11.67 -1.26
C VAL A 73 13.77 -13.18 -1.38
N SER A 74 14.41 -13.77 -2.39
CA SER A 74 14.29 -15.21 -2.71
C SER A 74 15.47 -16.08 -2.23
N TYR A 75 16.44 -15.50 -1.51
CA TYR A 75 17.68 -16.22 -1.19
C TYR A 75 17.46 -17.49 -0.37
N LEU A 76 16.68 -17.39 0.71
CA LEU A 76 16.37 -18.53 1.59
C LEU A 76 15.61 -19.63 0.84
N PRO A 77 14.50 -19.34 0.13
CA PRO A 77 13.78 -20.38 -0.60
C PRO A 77 14.61 -21.02 -1.72
N GLU A 78 15.42 -20.25 -2.44
CA GLU A 78 16.34 -20.77 -3.47
C GLU A 78 17.41 -21.70 -2.87
N TYR A 79 17.96 -21.32 -1.71
CA TYR A 79 18.96 -22.13 -1.02
C TYR A 79 18.40 -23.47 -0.53
N ILE A 80 17.20 -23.46 0.08
CA ILE A 80 16.54 -24.68 0.53
C ILE A 80 16.16 -25.58 -0.65
N ALA A 81 15.61 -25.01 -1.73
CA ALA A 81 15.25 -25.76 -2.93
C ALA A 81 16.46 -26.42 -3.59
N ALA A 82 17.59 -25.72 -3.64
CA ALA A 82 18.84 -26.26 -4.14
C ALA A 82 19.38 -27.40 -3.27
N GLY A 83 19.38 -27.21 -1.95
CA GLY A 83 19.80 -28.25 -1.00
C GLY A 83 18.96 -29.52 -1.11
N TYR A 84 17.63 -29.37 -1.17
CA TYR A 84 16.72 -30.49 -1.40
C TYR A 84 17.01 -31.23 -2.73
N SER A 85 17.13 -30.49 -3.83
CA SER A 85 17.40 -31.08 -5.15
C SER A 85 18.73 -31.84 -5.17
N TYR A 86 19.75 -31.31 -4.50
CA TYR A 86 21.05 -31.96 -4.38
C TYR A 86 20.99 -33.25 -3.56
N LEU A 87 20.29 -33.25 -2.43
CA LEU A 87 20.12 -34.44 -1.58
C LEU A 87 19.33 -35.54 -2.28
N VAL A 88 18.27 -35.19 -3.02
CA VAL A 88 17.52 -36.17 -3.84
C VAL A 88 18.42 -36.77 -4.92
N GLY A 89 19.28 -35.96 -5.56
CA GLY A 89 20.28 -36.45 -6.52
C GLY A 89 21.22 -37.49 -5.90
N ILE A 90 21.75 -37.20 -4.70
CA ILE A 90 22.60 -38.14 -3.95
C ILE A 90 21.83 -39.42 -3.60
N ALA A 91 20.59 -39.30 -3.12
CA ALA A 91 19.75 -40.46 -2.80
C ALA A 91 19.51 -41.35 -4.02
N GLY A 92 19.31 -40.76 -5.21
CA GLY A 92 19.19 -41.49 -6.47
C GLY A 92 20.45 -42.28 -6.83
N ILE A 93 21.63 -41.67 -6.69
CA ILE A 93 22.91 -42.33 -6.94
C ILE A 93 23.12 -43.49 -5.95
N LEU A 94 22.88 -43.26 -4.66
CA LEU A 94 23.00 -44.29 -3.63
C LEU A 94 22.04 -45.46 -3.86
N ALA A 95 20.79 -45.17 -4.23
CA ALA A 95 19.81 -46.19 -4.58
C ALA A 95 20.28 -47.04 -5.77
N ALA A 96 20.79 -46.41 -6.83
CA ALA A 96 21.34 -47.11 -7.99
C ALA A 96 22.52 -48.02 -7.61
N VAL A 97 23.45 -47.54 -6.78
CA VAL A 97 24.59 -48.33 -6.27
C VAL A 97 24.11 -49.54 -5.47
N MET A 98 23.14 -49.35 -4.56
CA MET A 98 22.60 -50.44 -3.75
C MET A 98 21.82 -51.47 -4.56
N ILE A 99 21.12 -51.03 -5.61
CA ILE A 99 20.47 -51.94 -6.57
C ILE A 99 21.52 -52.76 -7.33
N MET A 100 22.58 -52.13 -7.82
CA MET A 100 23.68 -52.85 -8.49
C MET A 100 24.35 -53.85 -7.53
N TYR A 101 24.58 -53.46 -6.29
CA TYR A 101 25.15 -54.34 -5.25
C TYR A 101 24.23 -55.52 -4.90
N GLY A 102 22.93 -55.29 -4.79
CA GLY A 102 21.95 -56.36 -4.63
C GLY A 102 21.90 -57.28 -5.86
N GLY A 103 22.01 -56.71 -7.06
CA GLY A 103 22.05 -57.45 -8.32
C GLY A 103 23.26 -58.36 -8.43
N THR A 104 24.46 -57.90 -8.06
CA THR A 104 25.65 -58.76 -8.05
C THR A 104 25.51 -59.89 -7.04
N LYS A 105 25.02 -59.61 -5.81
CA LYS A 105 24.73 -60.65 -4.82
C LYS A 105 23.75 -61.72 -5.34
N TRP A 106 22.75 -61.30 -6.11
CA TRP A 106 21.78 -62.22 -6.70
C TRP A 106 22.45 -63.16 -7.70
N ILE A 107 23.22 -62.62 -8.65
CA ILE A 107 23.89 -63.40 -9.70
C ILE A 107 24.88 -64.40 -9.10
N PHE A 108 25.64 -63.99 -8.07
CA PHE A 108 26.62 -64.85 -7.41
C PHE A 108 26.05 -65.76 -6.30
N ALA A 109 24.72 -65.78 -6.09
CA ALA A 109 24.11 -66.60 -5.04
C ALA A 109 24.17 -68.11 -5.31
N GLY A 110 24.35 -68.54 -6.57
CA GLY A 110 24.55 -69.95 -6.92
C GLY A 110 23.41 -70.89 -6.51
N GLY A 111 22.18 -70.38 -6.37
CA GLY A 111 21.01 -71.16 -5.96
C GLY A 111 20.77 -71.24 -4.44
N ASP A 112 21.64 -70.63 -3.62
CA ASP A 112 21.44 -70.50 -2.18
C ASP A 112 20.24 -69.58 -1.88
N SER A 113 19.17 -70.15 -1.34
CA SER A 113 17.91 -69.45 -1.08
C SER A 113 18.07 -68.31 -0.07
N SER A 114 18.97 -68.43 0.91
CA SER A 114 19.24 -67.39 1.89
C SER A 114 19.91 -66.19 1.23
N LYS A 115 20.93 -66.43 0.39
CA LYS A 115 21.65 -65.36 -0.32
C LYS A 115 20.76 -64.65 -1.34
N ILE A 116 19.90 -65.39 -2.06
CA ILE A 116 18.92 -64.82 -2.98
C ILE A 116 17.95 -63.91 -2.22
N THR A 117 17.45 -64.35 -1.07
CA THR A 117 16.51 -63.57 -0.24
C THR A 117 17.13 -62.25 0.20
N THR A 118 18.36 -62.28 0.73
CA THR A 118 19.07 -61.05 1.15
C THR A 118 19.38 -60.12 -0.02
N ALA A 119 19.74 -60.67 -1.19
CA ALA A 119 19.93 -59.87 -2.40
C ALA A 119 18.63 -59.15 -2.81
N ARG A 120 17.49 -59.86 -2.77
CA ARG A 120 16.17 -59.30 -3.04
C ARG A 120 15.81 -58.18 -2.07
N GLU A 121 15.98 -58.42 -0.78
CA GLU A 121 15.70 -57.43 0.27
C GLU A 121 16.52 -56.16 0.08
N THR A 122 17.81 -56.30 -0.27
CA THR A 122 18.70 -55.16 -0.54
C THR A 122 18.15 -54.30 -1.68
N ILE A 123 17.71 -54.91 -2.78
CA ILE A 123 17.10 -54.20 -3.92
C ILE A 123 15.78 -53.55 -3.51
N VAL A 124 14.91 -54.30 -2.83
CA VAL A 124 13.59 -53.81 -2.41
C VAL A 124 13.72 -52.64 -1.46
N HIS A 125 14.61 -52.70 -0.47
CA HIS A 125 14.84 -51.60 0.46
C HIS A 125 15.43 -50.36 -0.23
N ALA A 126 16.34 -50.54 -1.20
CA ALA A 126 16.86 -49.43 -2.00
C ALA A 126 15.75 -48.75 -2.82
N VAL A 127 14.86 -49.55 -3.43
CA VAL A 127 13.71 -49.04 -4.19
C VAL A 127 12.71 -48.34 -3.27
N ILE A 128 12.38 -48.91 -2.11
CA ILE A 128 11.47 -48.28 -1.13
C ILE A 128 12.05 -46.94 -0.66
N GLY A 129 13.34 -46.88 -0.33
CA GLY A 129 13.99 -45.63 0.06
C GLY A 129 13.90 -44.55 -1.02
N LEU A 130 14.12 -44.93 -2.28
CA LEU A 130 13.99 -44.01 -3.42
C LEU A 130 12.55 -43.56 -3.64
N VAL A 131 11.58 -44.47 -3.56
CA VAL A 131 10.15 -44.18 -3.67
C VAL A 131 9.70 -43.24 -2.56
N LEU A 132 10.18 -43.43 -1.33
CA LEU A 132 9.88 -42.53 -0.21
C LEU A 132 10.49 -41.14 -0.43
N ALA A 133 11.75 -41.06 -0.87
CA ALA A 133 12.41 -39.80 -1.15
C ALA A 133 11.66 -38.98 -2.22
N LEU A 134 11.34 -39.60 -3.37
CA LEU A 134 10.62 -38.94 -4.47
C LEU A 134 9.13 -38.73 -4.16
N GLY A 135 8.52 -39.70 -3.50
CA GLY A 135 7.11 -39.69 -3.11
C GLY A 135 6.79 -38.63 -2.05
N SER A 136 7.75 -38.27 -1.20
CA SER A 136 7.59 -37.21 -0.20
C SER A 136 7.17 -35.88 -0.83
N TYR A 137 7.77 -35.50 -1.96
CA TYR A 137 7.39 -34.31 -2.73
C TYR A 137 5.95 -34.40 -3.23
N LEU A 138 5.56 -35.55 -3.80
CA LEU A 138 4.21 -35.75 -4.33
C LEU A 138 3.16 -35.67 -3.23
N ILE A 139 3.40 -36.30 -2.08
CA ILE A 139 2.50 -36.25 -0.92
C ILE A 139 2.31 -34.80 -0.45
N LEU A 140 3.41 -34.07 -0.25
CA LEU A 140 3.36 -32.68 0.20
C LEU A 140 2.65 -31.79 -0.84
N PHE A 141 2.97 -31.96 -2.12
CA PHE A 141 2.34 -31.21 -3.21
C PHE A 141 0.84 -31.49 -3.32
N SER A 142 0.42 -32.75 -3.17
CA SER A 142 -0.98 -33.15 -3.20
C SER A 142 -1.80 -32.63 -2.02
N ILE A 143 -1.19 -32.52 -0.84
CA ILE A 143 -1.84 -31.93 0.34
C ILE A 143 -1.95 -30.41 0.19
N ASN A 144 -0.81 -29.75 -0.09
CA ASN A 144 -0.77 -28.33 -0.34
C ASN A 144 0.48 -27.96 -1.17
N PRO A 145 0.31 -27.44 -2.40
CA PRO A 145 1.45 -27.06 -3.25
C PRO A 145 2.32 -25.95 -2.63
N ASP A 146 1.80 -25.13 -1.71
CA ASP A 146 2.57 -24.11 -1.01
C ASP A 146 3.63 -24.70 -0.04
N LEU A 147 3.55 -25.99 0.29
CA LEU A 147 4.56 -26.67 1.13
C LEU A 147 5.86 -26.97 0.38
N VAL A 148 5.81 -27.01 -0.95
CA VAL A 148 6.97 -27.30 -1.81
C VAL A 148 7.30 -26.14 -2.76
N LYS A 149 6.34 -25.24 -3.01
CA LYS A 149 6.54 -23.99 -3.76
C LYS A 149 6.88 -22.86 -2.79
N PHE A 150 8.16 -22.73 -2.47
CA PHE A 150 8.60 -21.66 -1.60
C PHE A 150 8.40 -20.30 -2.25
N LYS A 151 7.78 -19.37 -1.52
CA LYS A 151 7.51 -17.99 -1.95
C LYS A 151 8.66 -17.08 -1.51
N ALA A 152 8.92 -16.02 -2.27
CA ALA A 152 9.87 -14.99 -1.87
C ALA A 152 9.44 -14.34 -0.55
N LEU A 153 10.40 -14.01 0.30
CA LEU A 153 10.14 -13.28 1.53
C LEU A 153 9.73 -11.85 1.16
N LYS A 154 8.48 -11.51 1.49
CA LYS A 154 7.92 -10.18 1.29
C LYS A 154 8.21 -9.33 2.52
N LEU A 155 9.10 -8.36 2.37
CA LEU A 155 9.41 -7.38 3.40
C LEU A 155 8.74 -6.05 3.04
N LEU A 156 8.02 -5.46 3.99
CA LEU A 156 7.53 -4.10 3.82
C LEU A 156 8.74 -3.16 3.79
N PHE A 157 8.94 -2.52 2.66
CA PHE A 157 9.96 -1.49 2.51
C PHE A 157 9.25 -0.15 2.63
N ILE A 158 9.59 0.61 3.67
CA ILE A 158 9.19 2.01 3.78
C ILE A 158 10.41 2.81 3.29
N PRO A 159 10.37 3.41 2.08
CA PRO A 159 11.39 4.33 1.61
C PRO A 159 11.75 5.31 2.71
N ARG A 160 13.03 5.66 2.81
CA ARG A 160 13.44 6.70 3.76
C ARG A 160 12.64 7.96 3.49
N GLU A 161 12.33 8.29 2.24
CA GLU A 161 11.48 9.39 1.79
C GLU A 161 10.04 9.37 2.35
N LEU A 162 9.54 8.23 2.86
CA LEU A 162 8.27 8.13 3.60
C LEU A 162 8.47 8.21 5.14
N LEU A 163 9.72 8.06 5.63
CA LEU A 163 10.13 8.20 7.03
C LEU A 163 10.77 9.56 7.34
N ILE A 164 11.35 10.23 6.35
CA ILE A 164 11.49 11.68 6.35
C ILE A 164 10.08 12.13 5.99
N PRO A 165 9.35 12.80 6.89
CA PRO A 165 8.36 13.72 6.39
C PRO A 165 9.09 14.60 5.39
N GLU A 166 8.49 14.85 4.24
CA GLU A 166 8.95 15.85 3.30
C GLU A 166 8.99 17.19 4.03
N THR A 167 10.11 17.42 4.71
CA THR A 167 10.33 18.58 5.55
C THR A 167 11.16 19.52 4.73
N ASP A 168 10.48 20.23 3.86
CA ASP A 168 10.80 21.62 3.57
C ASP A 168 9.55 22.48 3.33
N GLU A 169 8.34 21.91 3.38
CA GLU A 169 7.10 22.70 3.24
C GLU A 169 6.46 23.13 4.58
N GLY A 170 7.04 22.74 5.72
CA GLY A 170 6.66 23.32 7.01
C GLY A 170 7.09 24.77 7.19
N ASP A 171 7.97 25.28 6.30
CA ASP A 171 8.64 26.58 6.41
C ASP A 171 8.37 27.50 5.19
N THR A 172 7.44 27.17 4.29
CA THR A 172 7.23 27.96 3.06
C THR A 172 5.77 28.38 2.85
N LEU A 173 5.40 29.50 3.47
CA LEU A 173 4.50 30.44 2.80
C LEU A 173 5.31 31.07 1.66
N THR A 174 5.28 30.52 0.45
CA THR A 174 6.07 31.07 -0.67
C THR A 174 5.58 32.47 -1.07
N THR A 175 4.28 32.75 -0.88
CA THR A 175 3.68 34.08 -0.89
C THR A 175 2.50 34.11 0.09
N PRO A 176 2.43 35.05 1.06
CA PRO A 176 1.27 35.12 1.93
C PRO A 176 0.09 35.74 1.17
N PRO A 177 -1.15 35.49 1.64
CA PRO A 177 -2.28 36.30 1.25
C PRO A 177 -2.02 37.79 1.50
N SER A 178 -2.64 38.65 0.71
CA SER A 178 -2.55 40.10 0.90
C SER A 178 -2.95 40.49 2.32
N GLY A 179 -2.12 41.31 2.98
CA GLY A 179 -2.33 41.74 4.37
C GLY A 179 -1.75 40.80 5.43
N VAL A 180 -1.10 39.70 5.04
CA VAL A 180 -0.41 38.79 5.97
C VAL A 180 1.09 39.00 5.89
N THR A 181 1.72 39.29 7.02
CA THR A 181 3.19 39.44 7.13
C THR A 181 3.86 38.08 6.93
N GLN A 182 4.91 38.02 6.10
CA GLN A 182 5.74 36.81 5.94
C GLN A 182 6.54 36.51 7.22
N PRO A 183 6.52 35.28 7.75
CA PRO A 183 7.47 34.85 8.77
C PRO A 183 8.91 34.89 8.24
N THR A 184 9.87 35.28 9.08
CA THR A 184 11.31 35.30 8.75
C THR A 184 12.10 34.19 9.45
N TRP A 185 11.41 33.17 9.92
CA TRP A 185 11.95 32.05 10.69
C TRP A 185 11.41 30.73 10.16
N GLY A 186 12.01 29.62 10.58
CA GLY A 186 11.50 28.27 10.34
C GLY A 186 11.58 27.43 11.62
N TYR A 187 11.32 26.13 11.53
CA TYR A 187 11.34 25.25 12.72
C TYR A 187 12.66 25.33 13.50
N ALA A 188 13.79 25.50 12.80
CA ALA A 188 15.12 25.50 13.41
C ALA A 188 15.41 26.79 14.17
N THR A 189 14.95 27.93 13.66
CA THR A 189 15.28 29.27 14.16
C THR A 189 14.20 29.85 15.08
N PHE A 190 12.99 29.28 15.12
CA PHE A 190 11.93 29.74 16.02
C PHE A 190 12.32 29.57 17.50
N ASP A 191 12.48 30.67 18.23
CA ASP A 191 12.82 30.66 19.66
C ASP A 191 11.56 30.72 20.52
N CYS A 192 11.36 29.69 21.36
CA CYS A 192 10.25 29.65 22.31
C CYS A 192 10.50 30.53 23.56
N GLY A 193 11.76 30.87 23.86
CA GLY A 193 12.12 31.76 24.96
C GLY A 193 11.87 33.23 24.63
N ASN A 194 12.04 33.61 23.37
CA ASN A 194 11.77 34.95 22.86
C ASN A 194 11.00 34.86 21.52
N PRO A 195 9.68 34.58 21.54
CA PRO A 195 8.89 34.50 20.32
C PRO A 195 8.93 35.83 19.53
N PRO A 196 9.06 35.77 18.19
CA PRO A 196 9.03 36.96 17.34
C PRO A 196 7.64 37.60 17.30
N ALA A 197 7.54 38.79 16.70
CA ALA A 197 6.25 39.44 16.45
C ALA A 197 5.34 38.58 15.54
N PRO A 198 4.01 38.68 15.67
CA PRO A 198 3.08 37.90 14.86
C PRO A 198 3.29 38.03 13.35
N ALA A 199 3.39 36.89 12.68
CA ALA A 199 3.43 36.77 11.22
C ALA A 199 2.68 35.51 10.78
N GLY A 200 2.30 35.44 9.51
CA GLY A 200 1.61 34.28 8.93
C GLY A 200 0.19 34.06 9.47
N VAL A 201 -0.41 35.11 10.02
CA VAL A 201 -1.79 35.11 10.51
C VAL A 201 -2.56 36.28 9.91
N VAL A 202 -3.86 36.10 9.69
CA VAL A 202 -4.74 37.20 9.27
C VAL A 202 -5.12 38.07 10.46
N GLU A 203 -5.44 39.33 10.17
CA GLU A 203 -5.86 40.31 11.16
C GLU A 203 -7.21 39.92 11.78
N ALA A 204 -7.43 40.34 13.04
CA ALA A 204 -8.67 40.05 13.76
C ALA A 204 -9.93 40.62 13.07
N SER A 205 -9.79 41.61 12.18
CA SER A 205 -10.87 42.19 11.39
C SER A 205 -11.31 41.29 10.22
N GLN A 206 -10.46 40.39 9.74
CA GLN A 206 -10.72 39.50 8.61
C GLN A 206 -11.43 38.20 9.02
N VAL A 207 -11.57 37.96 10.32
CA VAL A 207 -12.19 36.76 10.89
C VAL A 207 -13.48 37.08 11.62
N SER A 208 -14.46 36.20 11.50
CA SER A 208 -15.80 36.35 12.07
C SER A 208 -16.24 35.07 12.77
N ALA A 209 -17.16 35.19 13.73
CA ALA A 209 -17.78 34.01 14.33
C ALA A 209 -18.55 33.23 13.27
N VAL A 210 -18.55 31.91 13.36
CA VAL A 210 -19.37 31.08 12.48
C VAL A 210 -20.85 31.35 12.78
N PRO A 211 -21.69 31.67 11.78
CA PRO A 211 -23.11 31.92 11.99
C PRO A 211 -23.80 30.68 12.55
N LEU A 212 -24.93 30.88 13.21
CA LEU A 212 -25.77 29.79 13.67
C LEU A 212 -26.35 29.04 12.46
N LEU A 213 -25.92 27.80 12.28
CA LEU A 213 -26.30 26.93 11.17
C LEU A 213 -26.87 25.62 11.75
N SER A 214 -28.01 25.16 11.21
CA SER A 214 -28.80 24.07 11.82
C SER A 214 -28.06 22.72 11.89
N ARG A 215 -27.12 22.48 10.97
CA ARG A 215 -26.33 21.25 10.84
C ARG A 215 -24.88 21.38 11.27
N ILE A 216 -24.43 22.57 11.68
CA ILE A 216 -23.05 22.81 12.10
C ILE A 216 -23.01 23.17 13.58
N VAL A 217 -22.16 22.48 14.33
CA VAL A 217 -21.92 22.70 15.75
C VAL A 217 -20.51 23.25 15.93
N THR A 218 -20.39 24.35 16.67
CA THR A 218 -19.10 25.00 16.95
C THR A 218 -18.93 25.26 18.44
N PRO A 219 -17.69 25.22 18.98
CA PRO A 219 -17.43 25.69 20.33
C PRO A 219 -17.58 27.21 20.43
N PRO A 220 -17.85 27.75 21.62
CA PRO A 220 -17.90 29.19 21.86
C PRO A 220 -16.60 29.87 21.41
N GLY A 221 -16.73 31.02 20.76
CA GLY A 221 -15.58 31.81 20.32
C GLY A 221 -14.85 31.27 19.08
N LEU A 222 -15.32 30.18 18.44
CA LEU A 222 -14.75 29.73 17.18
C LEU A 222 -14.95 30.78 16.08
N ARG A 223 -13.85 31.20 15.46
CA ARG A 223 -13.83 32.16 14.36
C ARG A 223 -13.28 31.50 13.10
N VAL A 224 -13.62 32.05 11.95
CA VAL A 224 -13.12 31.65 10.63
C VAL A 224 -12.91 32.91 9.79
N HIS A 225 -12.11 32.83 8.74
CA HIS A 225 -11.98 33.92 7.79
C HIS A 225 -13.34 34.22 7.14
N GLN A 226 -13.65 35.49 6.88
CA GLN A 226 -14.97 35.90 6.37
C GLN A 226 -15.34 35.23 5.03
N ASN A 227 -14.35 34.89 4.19
CA ASN A 227 -14.57 34.17 2.94
C ASN A 227 -15.09 32.72 3.13
N LEU A 228 -15.03 32.15 4.34
CA LEU A 228 -15.55 30.82 4.64
C LEU A 228 -17.04 30.82 4.98
N ILE A 229 -17.66 31.98 5.22
CA ILE A 229 -19.06 32.05 5.65
C ILE A 229 -20.02 31.45 4.61
N GLU A 230 -19.86 31.81 3.33
CA GLU A 230 -20.69 31.25 2.26
C GLU A 230 -20.40 29.75 2.00
N PRO A 231 -19.14 29.28 1.92
CA PRO A 231 -18.83 27.85 1.87
C PRO A 231 -19.43 27.03 3.04
N LEU A 232 -19.43 27.58 4.26
CA LEU A 232 -20.03 26.93 5.42
C LEU A 232 -21.56 26.83 5.31
N LYS A 233 -22.23 27.85 4.75
CA LYS A 233 -23.66 27.77 4.44
C LYS A 233 -23.94 26.67 3.41
N LYS A 234 -23.09 26.52 2.39
CA LYS A 234 -23.21 25.42 1.41
C LYS A 234 -23.07 24.06 2.07
N ILE A 235 -22.09 23.87 2.96
CA ILE A 235 -21.95 22.64 3.76
C ILE A 235 -23.22 22.36 4.57
N ASN A 236 -23.79 23.38 5.21
CA ASN A 236 -25.03 23.23 5.98
C ASN A 236 -26.18 22.72 5.11
N THR A 237 -26.37 23.31 3.92
CA THR A 237 -27.39 22.87 2.95
C THR A 237 -27.12 21.44 2.44
N THR A 238 -25.87 21.10 2.12
CA THR A 238 -25.49 19.75 1.69
C THR A 238 -25.79 18.71 2.78
N LEU A 239 -25.47 19.01 4.03
CA LEU A 239 -25.80 18.16 5.18
C LEU A 239 -27.30 17.98 5.37
N GLU A 240 -28.08 19.05 5.16
CA GLU A 240 -29.53 18.99 5.24
C GLU A 240 -30.12 18.06 4.18
N THR A 241 -29.73 18.22 2.91
CA THR A 241 -30.15 17.35 1.80
C THR A 241 -29.77 15.89 2.06
N ILE A 242 -28.53 15.63 2.45
CA ILE A 242 -28.05 14.26 2.73
C ILE A 242 -28.83 13.65 3.90
N SER A 243 -29.07 14.42 4.95
CA SER A 243 -29.80 13.95 6.13
C SER A 243 -31.25 13.57 5.79
N GLN A 244 -31.92 14.39 4.97
CA GLN A 244 -33.27 14.13 4.51
C GLN A 244 -33.34 12.89 3.61
N ASN A 245 -32.42 12.76 2.65
CA ASN A 245 -32.40 11.65 1.70
C ASN A 245 -32.13 10.30 2.37
N GLU A 246 -31.30 10.26 3.40
CA GLU A 246 -30.93 9.03 4.11
C GLU A 246 -31.79 8.73 5.33
N GLY A 247 -32.65 9.67 5.75
CA GLY A 247 -33.41 9.54 7.00
C GLY A 247 -32.51 9.49 8.24
N VAL A 248 -31.35 10.11 8.19
CA VAL A 248 -30.32 10.09 9.24
C VAL A 248 -29.96 11.53 9.62
N ASN A 249 -29.82 11.83 10.91
CA ASN A 249 -29.44 13.17 11.33
C ASN A 249 -27.92 13.35 11.33
N TYR A 250 -27.37 13.83 10.22
CA TYR A 250 -25.96 14.22 10.16
C TYR A 250 -25.76 15.66 10.64
N LYS A 251 -24.71 15.85 11.44
CA LYS A 251 -24.20 17.18 11.81
C LYS A 251 -22.69 17.21 11.69
N LEU A 252 -22.15 18.36 11.32
CA LEU A 252 -20.71 18.61 11.33
C LEU A 252 -20.35 19.37 12.61
N LYS A 253 -19.38 18.86 13.36
CA LYS A 253 -18.82 19.57 14.51
C LYS A 253 -17.47 20.13 14.14
N ILE A 254 -17.37 21.45 14.04
CA ILE A 254 -16.09 22.13 13.86
C ILE A 254 -15.46 22.27 15.24
N THR A 255 -14.26 21.71 15.40
CA THR A 255 -13.52 21.72 16.66
C THR A 255 -12.51 22.86 16.71
N SER A 256 -11.91 23.21 15.58
CA SER A 256 -10.91 24.27 15.46
C SER A 256 -11.09 25.01 14.13
N GLY A 257 -10.83 26.32 14.15
CA GLY A 257 -10.93 27.23 13.00
C GLY A 257 -9.74 28.18 12.99
N TYR A 258 -9.99 29.49 12.93
CA TYR A 258 -8.96 30.50 13.08
C TYR A 258 -8.21 30.36 14.42
N ARG A 259 -6.88 30.41 14.33
CA ARG A 259 -5.98 30.31 15.48
C ARG A 259 -5.02 31.52 15.46
N PRO A 260 -5.05 32.39 16.49
CA PRO A 260 -4.09 33.48 16.62
C PRO A 260 -2.64 32.98 16.69
N PHE A 261 -1.70 33.88 16.40
CA PHE A 261 -0.28 33.57 16.39
C PHE A 261 0.18 33.02 17.75
N GLU A 262 -0.21 33.69 18.83
CA GLU A 262 0.15 33.36 20.21
C GLU A 262 -0.33 31.96 20.61
N THR A 263 -1.53 31.58 20.17
CA THR A 263 -2.06 30.23 20.40
C THR A 263 -1.23 29.19 19.65
N GLN A 264 -0.79 29.48 18.43
CA GLN A 264 0.11 28.58 17.70
C GLN A 264 1.48 28.48 18.37
N VAL A 265 2.01 29.59 18.92
CA VAL A 265 3.23 29.58 19.74
C VAL A 265 3.05 28.69 20.97
N ALA A 266 1.94 28.82 21.68
CA ALA A 266 1.65 28.00 22.87
C ALA A 266 1.63 26.50 22.54
N ILE A 267 1.01 26.11 21.43
CA ILE A 267 0.99 24.72 20.95
C ILE A 267 2.40 24.23 20.58
N TRP A 268 3.12 25.02 19.78
CA TRP A 268 4.46 24.68 19.30
C TRP A 268 5.48 24.58 20.43
N CYS A 269 5.39 25.48 21.42
CA CYS A 269 6.34 25.58 22.53
C CYS A 269 5.94 24.75 23.75
N GLY A 270 4.82 24.03 23.71
CA GLY A 270 4.41 23.11 24.77
C GLY A 270 3.73 23.75 25.97
N GLN A 271 3.20 24.95 25.79
CA GLN A 271 2.36 25.63 26.78
C GLN A 271 0.89 25.18 26.67
N GLU A 272 0.48 24.68 25.51
CA GLU A 272 -0.86 24.16 25.24
C GLU A 272 -0.80 22.88 24.38
N GLY A 273 -1.78 22.00 24.57
CA GLY A 273 -1.91 20.77 23.79
C GLY A 273 -0.79 19.75 24.05
N SER A 274 -0.70 18.74 23.19
CA SER A 274 0.25 17.63 23.35
C SER A 274 1.38 17.64 22.32
N CYS A 275 1.51 18.69 21.52
CA CYS A 275 2.43 18.71 20.39
C CYS A 275 3.89 18.59 20.85
N ALA A 276 4.36 19.58 21.62
CA ALA A 276 5.74 19.59 22.07
C ALA A 276 6.06 18.46 23.06
N SER A 277 5.08 18.01 23.85
CA SER A 277 5.25 16.89 24.78
C SER A 277 5.39 15.55 24.05
N ASN A 278 4.63 15.33 22.97
CA ASN A 278 4.74 14.11 22.15
C ASN A 278 5.97 14.14 21.25
N TYR A 279 6.41 15.33 20.82
CA TYR A 279 7.53 15.53 19.91
C TYR A 279 8.50 16.60 20.44
N PRO A 280 9.41 16.26 21.38
CA PRO A 280 10.31 17.22 22.00
C PRO A 280 11.34 17.85 21.04
N ALA A 281 11.79 17.09 20.05
CA ALA A 281 12.76 17.54 19.06
C ALA A 281 12.06 18.33 17.93
N LYS A 282 12.50 19.57 17.64
CA LYS A 282 11.82 20.49 16.70
C LYS A 282 11.80 19.97 15.25
N ASP A 283 12.86 19.29 14.84
CA ASP A 283 13.02 18.62 13.55
C ASP A 283 12.03 17.48 13.33
N VAL A 284 11.59 16.81 14.40
CA VAL A 284 10.51 15.82 14.37
C VAL A 284 9.15 16.50 14.53
N ARG A 285 9.04 17.50 15.40
CA ARG A 285 7.79 18.20 15.73
C ARG A 285 7.13 18.87 14.52
N LYS A 286 7.93 19.49 13.63
CA LYS A 286 7.46 20.18 12.42
C LYS A 286 6.58 19.33 11.50
N SER A 287 6.65 18.01 11.66
CA SER A 287 5.91 17.03 10.87
C SER A 287 4.52 16.73 11.40
N TYR A 288 4.26 17.10 12.66
CA TYR A 288 3.00 16.82 13.35
C TYR A 288 2.26 18.10 13.73
N CYS A 289 2.97 19.23 13.76
CA CYS A 289 2.40 20.53 14.09
C CYS A 289 3.08 21.59 13.24
N ALA A 290 2.29 22.54 12.74
CA ALA A 290 2.83 23.68 12.02
C ALA A 290 3.70 24.55 12.93
N VAL A 291 4.82 25.04 12.39
CA VAL A 291 5.62 26.09 13.03
C VAL A 291 4.75 27.36 13.15
N PRO A 292 4.88 28.17 14.22
CA PRO A 292 4.13 29.41 14.34
C PRO A 292 4.34 30.31 13.12
N GLY A 293 3.25 30.83 12.57
CA GLY A 293 3.23 31.57 11.30
C GLY A 293 3.13 30.72 10.04
N PHE A 294 3.13 29.39 10.13
CA PHE A 294 2.99 28.50 8.96
C PHE A 294 1.73 27.63 9.03
N SER A 295 0.83 27.90 9.97
CA SER A 295 -0.44 27.18 10.08
C SER A 295 -1.53 27.86 9.25
N ASN A 296 -2.23 27.11 8.40
CA ASN A 296 -3.42 27.63 7.68
C ASN A 296 -4.61 27.93 8.62
N HIS A 297 -4.58 27.46 9.88
CA HIS A 297 -5.47 27.98 10.93
C HIS A 297 -5.19 29.45 11.23
N GLY A 298 -3.93 29.89 11.13
CA GLY A 298 -3.54 31.30 11.22
C GLY A 298 -4.19 32.18 10.16
N LEU A 299 -4.46 31.60 8.98
CA LEU A 299 -5.17 32.28 7.89
C LEU A 299 -6.69 32.23 8.04
N GLY A 300 -7.20 31.44 8.99
CA GLY A 300 -8.62 31.24 9.23
C GLY A 300 -9.36 30.47 8.13
N ILE A 301 -8.63 29.82 7.21
CA ILE A 301 -9.19 29.05 6.08
C ILE A 301 -9.20 27.53 6.34
N ALA A 302 -8.57 27.08 7.43
CA ALA A 302 -8.51 25.68 7.85
C ALA A 302 -9.53 25.36 8.95
N LEU A 303 -10.10 24.16 8.88
CA LEU A 303 -11.07 23.63 9.84
C LEU A 303 -10.68 22.22 10.27
N ASP A 304 -10.67 21.96 11.58
CA ASP A 304 -10.64 20.60 12.12
C ASP A 304 -12.05 20.18 12.50
N VAL A 305 -12.54 19.08 11.93
CA VAL A 305 -13.95 18.71 12.03
C VAL A 305 -14.20 17.26 12.41
N LYS A 306 -15.39 16.99 12.93
CA LYS A 306 -15.94 15.64 13.15
C LYS A 306 -17.30 15.52 12.51
N LEU A 307 -17.63 14.34 12.00
CA LEU A 307 -18.96 14.00 11.54
C LEU A 307 -19.74 13.34 12.68
N LEU A 308 -20.94 13.83 12.94
CA LEU A 308 -21.90 13.25 13.87
C LEU A 308 -23.02 12.59 13.07
N LYS A 309 -23.41 11.39 13.50
CA LYS A 309 -24.57 10.65 13.02
C LYS A 309 -25.50 10.40 14.21
N ASP A 310 -26.71 10.95 14.16
CA ASP A 310 -27.71 10.82 15.22
C ASP A 310 -27.17 11.21 16.61
N GLY A 311 -26.36 12.26 16.64
CA GLY A 311 -25.72 12.79 17.85
C GLY A 311 -24.44 12.06 18.28
N ARG A 312 -24.04 10.96 17.64
CA ARG A 312 -22.80 10.22 17.93
C ARG A 312 -21.68 10.61 16.97
N GLU A 313 -20.48 10.86 17.48
CA GLU A 313 -19.30 11.10 16.65
C GLU A 313 -18.91 9.79 15.92
N ILE A 314 -18.85 9.82 14.58
CA ILE A 314 -18.45 8.69 13.73
C ILE A 314 -17.09 8.89 13.05
N THR A 315 -16.52 10.09 13.17
CA THR A 315 -15.10 10.37 12.88
C THR A 315 -14.42 11.00 14.09
N SER A 316 -13.08 11.03 14.10
CA SER A 316 -12.29 11.53 15.23
C SER A 316 -11.15 12.44 14.76
N ILE A 317 -10.63 13.27 15.68
CA ILE A 317 -9.49 14.19 15.49
C ILE A 317 -8.23 13.60 16.12
N SER A 318 -7.81 12.43 15.64
CA SER A 318 -6.71 11.71 16.28
C SER A 318 -5.92 10.88 15.28
N SER A 319 -4.63 11.19 15.17
CA SER A 319 -3.68 10.46 14.32
C SER A 319 -3.53 9.01 14.75
N LYS A 320 -3.73 8.71 16.04
CA LYS A 320 -3.63 7.34 16.59
C LYS A 320 -4.80 6.44 16.21
N THR A 321 -5.99 7.01 16.07
CA THR A 321 -7.24 6.24 15.89
C THR A 321 -7.82 6.37 14.49
N GLN A 322 -7.32 7.30 13.65
CA GLN A 322 -7.90 7.52 12.33
C GLN A 322 -7.90 6.29 11.42
N CYS A 323 -6.86 5.45 11.47
CA CYS A 323 -6.79 4.21 10.66
C CYS A 323 -7.79 3.13 11.12
N GLN A 324 -8.40 3.28 12.29
CA GLN A 324 -9.39 2.34 12.84
C GLN A 324 -10.83 2.76 12.55
N LEU A 325 -11.02 3.93 11.93
CA LEU A 325 -12.34 4.44 11.60
C LEU A 325 -12.91 3.72 10.37
N ASP A 326 -14.24 3.63 10.30
CA ASP A 326 -14.93 3.11 9.14
C ASP A 326 -14.59 3.94 7.89
N PRO A 327 -13.98 3.34 6.84
CA PRO A 327 -13.65 4.04 5.60
C PRO A 327 -14.87 4.71 4.95
N LYS A 328 -16.09 4.15 5.13
CA LYS A 328 -17.31 4.76 4.62
C LYS A 328 -17.64 6.07 5.34
N ALA A 329 -17.43 6.13 6.66
CA ALA A 329 -17.62 7.36 7.43
C ALA A 329 -16.60 8.44 7.04
N VAL A 330 -15.35 8.05 6.77
CA VAL A 330 -14.31 8.96 6.30
C VAL A 330 -14.63 9.51 4.91
N ALA A 331 -15.02 8.63 3.98
CA ALA A 331 -15.45 9.04 2.64
C ALA A 331 -16.68 9.94 2.68
N LYS A 332 -17.64 9.64 3.56
CA LYS A 332 -18.84 10.45 3.79
C LYS A 332 -18.48 11.86 4.23
N LEU A 333 -17.61 12.00 5.23
CA LEU A 333 -17.14 13.29 5.71
C LEU A 333 -16.49 14.10 4.58
N ALA A 334 -15.56 13.50 3.83
CA ALA A 334 -14.88 14.18 2.73
C ALA A 334 -15.87 14.61 1.62
N ASN A 335 -16.80 13.75 1.24
CA ASN A 335 -17.78 14.03 0.21
C ASN A 335 -18.73 15.18 0.57
N ILE A 336 -19.09 15.35 1.85
CA ILE A 336 -19.91 16.49 2.30
C ILE A 336 -19.23 17.81 1.92
N PHE A 337 -17.91 17.91 2.10
CA PHE A 337 -17.15 19.11 1.72
C PHE A 337 -17.07 19.26 0.21
N TYR A 338 -16.63 18.23 -0.51
CA TYR A 338 -16.38 18.33 -1.95
C TYR A 338 -17.65 18.52 -2.79
N GLN A 339 -18.78 18.00 -2.33
CA GLN A 339 -20.08 18.22 -2.97
C GLN A 339 -20.68 19.58 -2.64
N SER A 340 -20.26 20.21 -1.53
CA SER A 340 -20.74 21.54 -1.15
C SER A 340 -20.09 22.66 -1.97
N ASP A 341 -18.79 22.54 -2.23
CA ASP A 341 -18.00 23.52 -2.98
C ASP A 341 -16.68 22.91 -3.48
N GLY A 342 -16.28 23.25 -4.70
CA GLY A 342 -15.03 22.77 -5.32
C GLY A 342 -13.75 23.34 -4.71
N GLY A 343 -13.85 24.41 -3.92
CA GLY A 343 -12.71 25.04 -3.25
C GLY A 343 -12.17 24.24 -2.05
N TRP A 344 -12.93 23.27 -1.54
CA TRP A 344 -12.49 22.45 -0.41
C TRP A 344 -11.44 21.41 -0.82
N LYS A 345 -10.38 21.35 -0.02
CA LYS A 345 -9.34 20.32 -0.07
C LYS A 345 -9.15 19.74 1.33
N ARG A 346 -8.67 18.51 1.42
CA ARG A 346 -8.33 17.86 2.69
C ARG A 346 -6.83 17.62 2.76
N TYR A 347 -6.25 17.73 3.95
CA TYR A 347 -4.87 17.33 4.16
C TYR A 347 -4.75 15.80 4.13
N GLU A 348 -3.79 15.27 3.39
CA GLU A 348 -3.71 13.83 3.12
C GLU A 348 -3.38 12.99 4.36
N LYS A 349 -2.75 13.58 5.38
CA LYS A 349 -2.35 12.89 6.62
C LYS A 349 -3.40 12.95 7.72
N GLU A 350 -4.38 13.85 7.61
CA GLU A 350 -5.36 14.14 8.66
C GLU A 350 -6.77 14.14 8.09
N ILE A 351 -7.54 13.09 8.37
CA ILE A 351 -8.90 12.96 7.82
C ILE A 351 -9.88 14.06 8.26
N TRP A 352 -9.56 14.76 9.35
CA TRP A 352 -10.39 15.80 9.96
C TRP A 352 -10.06 17.20 9.48
N HIS A 353 -8.93 17.38 8.80
CA HIS A 353 -8.39 18.70 8.49
C HIS A 353 -8.73 19.12 7.05
N PHE A 354 -9.60 20.11 6.94
CA PHE A 354 -10.08 20.65 5.66
C PHE A 354 -9.69 22.10 5.49
N GLU A 355 -9.33 22.49 4.28
CA GLU A 355 -8.94 23.85 3.92
C GLU A 355 -9.71 24.31 2.70
N TYR A 356 -10.11 25.57 2.70
CA TYR A 356 -10.80 26.18 1.56
C TYR A 356 -9.86 27.06 0.77
N ASN A 357 -9.65 26.73 -0.52
CA ASN A 357 -8.70 27.38 -1.42
C ASN A 357 -7.31 27.58 -0.77
N PRO A 358 -6.65 26.47 -0.39
CA PRO A 358 -5.39 26.54 0.35
C PRO A 358 -4.28 27.21 -0.47
N VAL A 359 -3.42 27.96 0.23
CA VAL A 359 -2.28 28.68 -0.37
C VAL A 359 -1.18 27.70 -0.81
N THR A 360 -1.04 26.57 -0.12
CA THR A 360 -0.03 25.51 -0.36
C THR A 360 -0.72 24.21 -0.83
N PRO A 361 -0.89 23.98 -2.14
CA PRO A 361 -1.73 22.90 -2.66
C PRO A 361 -1.04 21.53 -2.78
N SER A 362 0.29 21.47 -2.66
CA SER A 362 1.16 20.29 -2.80
C SER A 362 0.64 19.01 -2.12
N PHE A 363 0.03 19.15 -0.94
CA PHE A 363 -0.54 18.04 -0.15
C PHE A 363 -2.03 18.19 0.11
N ARG A 364 -2.75 18.88 -0.79
CA ARG A 364 -4.17 19.21 -0.64
C ARG A 364 -4.95 18.66 -1.82
N SER A 365 -5.57 17.51 -1.61
CA SER A 365 -6.34 16.81 -2.64
C SER A 365 -7.79 16.59 -2.22
N GLN A 366 -8.65 16.25 -3.19
CA GLN A 366 -10.03 15.82 -2.90
C GLN A 366 -10.09 14.32 -2.63
N THR A 367 -9.23 13.84 -1.72
CA THR A 367 -9.20 12.44 -1.30
C THR A 367 -10.38 12.11 -0.38
N THR A 368 -10.95 10.92 -0.55
CA THR A 368 -12.04 10.36 0.29
C THR A 368 -11.60 9.14 1.09
N SER A 369 -10.36 8.68 0.92
CA SER A 369 -9.84 7.47 1.58
C SER A 369 -9.32 7.75 2.99
N LEU A 370 -8.86 6.70 3.67
CA LEU A 370 -7.97 6.87 4.81
C LEU A 370 -6.61 7.46 4.35
N PRO A 371 -5.82 8.04 5.26
CA PRO A 371 -4.47 8.52 4.97
C PRO A 371 -3.58 7.39 4.44
N PRO A 372 -2.58 7.70 3.59
CA PRO A 372 -1.56 6.73 3.19
C PRO A 372 -0.85 6.14 4.42
N GLY A 373 -0.73 4.81 4.49
CA GLY A 373 -0.11 4.11 5.62
C GLY A 373 -1.11 3.65 6.70
N CYS A 374 -2.38 4.01 6.57
CA CYS A 374 -3.46 3.09 6.91
C CYS A 374 -3.57 2.03 5.79
#